data_AF-A0AAU3XKQ1-F1
#
_entry.id   AF-A0AAU3XKQ1-F1
#
_cell.length_a   1.000
_cell.length_b   1.000
_cell.length_c   1.000
_cell.angle_alpha   90.00
_cell.angle_beta   90.00
_cell.angle_gamma   90.00
#
_symmetry.space_group_name_H-M   'P 1'
#
loop_
_entity.id
_entity.type
_entity.pdbx_description
1 polymer ?
#
loop_
_entity_poly.entity_id
_entity_poly.type
_entity_poly.pdbx_seq_one_letter_code
_entity_poly.pdbx_strand_id
1 'polypeptide(L)' 'MHVAPAGGTAVQDHVALAEIELCGDLIIAASATDGDRLSPDRIDEVLRVREERSHEDEPRR' A
#
# COMPACT_ATOMS: atom_id res chain seq x y z
N MET A 1 -20.58 22.62 -6.15
CA MET A 1 -19.74 21.76 -5.28
C MET A 1 -18.57 22.60 -4.83
N HIS A 2 -18.45 22.87 -3.53
CA HIS A 2 -17.39 23.73 -3.00
C HIS A 2 -16.21 22.86 -2.60
N VAL A 3 -15.21 22.73 -3.48
CA VAL A 3 -13.97 22.01 -3.18
C VAL A 3 -13.10 22.97 -2.36
N ALA A 4 -12.83 22.63 -1.11
CA ALA A 4 -11.89 23.40 -0.29
C ALA A 4 -10.50 23.38 -0.96
N PRO A 5 -9.72 24.47 -0.86
CA PRO A 5 -8.40 24.50 -1.46
C PRO A 5 -7.55 23.42 -0.80
N ALA A 6 -7.07 22.46 -1.59
CA ALA A 6 -6.05 21.51 -1.17
C ALA A 6 -4.75 22.30 -0.94
N GLY A 7 -4.64 22.86 0.26
CA GLY A 7 -3.44 23.56 0.71
C GLY A 7 -2.28 22.59 0.80
N GLY A 8 -1.47 22.52 -0.26
CA GLY A 8 0.00 22.46 -0.19
C GLY A 8 0.74 21.37 0.60
N THR A 9 0.09 20.41 1.24
CA THR A 9 0.78 19.38 2.09
C THR A 9 0.51 17.93 1.68
N ALA A 10 -0.25 17.69 0.60
CA ALA A 10 -0.73 16.35 0.24
C ALA A 10 0.35 15.34 -0.19
N VAL A 11 1.62 15.73 -0.30
CA VAL A 11 2.75 14.88 -0.74
C VAL A 11 3.80 14.68 0.39
N GLN A 12 3.46 14.98 1.65
CA GLN A 12 4.42 14.91 2.77
C GLN A 12 4.06 13.89 3.86
N ASP A 13 2.92 13.21 3.74
CA ASP A 13 2.59 12.09 4.63
C ASP A 13 3.13 10.78 4.05
N HIS A 14 4.33 10.40 4.49
CA HIS A 14 4.97 9.14 4.11
C HIS A 14 4.15 7.92 4.50
N VAL A 15 3.34 8.00 5.57
CA VAL A 15 2.46 6.90 6.00
C VAL A 15 1.30 6.77 5.02
N ALA A 16 0.63 7.88 4.68
CA ALA A 16 -0.46 7.85 3.70
C ALA A 16 0.03 7.40 2.31
N LEU A 17 1.21 7.84 1.88
CA LEU A 17 1.79 7.40 0.61
C LEU A 17 2.09 5.89 0.64
N ALA A 18 2.65 5.41 1.76
CA ALA A 18 2.84 3.99 1.93
C ALA A 18 1.50 3.24 1.88
N GLU A 19 0.45 3.68 2.56
CA GLU A 19 -0.85 3.01 2.51
C GLU A 19 -1.43 2.92 1.08
N ILE A 20 -1.27 3.98 0.27
CA ILE A 20 -1.71 4.00 -1.13
C ILE A 20 -0.97 2.94 -1.96
N GLU A 21 0.35 2.84 -1.81
CA GLU A 21 1.15 1.83 -2.51
C GLU A 21 0.74 0.40 -2.11
N LEU A 22 0.48 0.14 -0.83
CA LEU A 22 -0.01 -1.17 -0.38
C LEU A 22 -1.39 -1.49 -0.96
N CYS A 23 -2.29 -0.51 -1.02
CA CYS A 23 -3.58 -0.72 -1.66
C CYS A 23 -3.39 -1.11 -3.15
N GLY A 24 -2.43 -0.51 -3.85
CA GLY A 24 -2.05 -0.89 -5.21
C GLY A 24 -1.59 -2.34 -5.32
N ASP A 25 -0.67 -2.77 -4.45
CA ASP A 25 -0.16 -4.15 -4.41
C ASP A 25 -1.30 -5.17 -4.17
N LEU A 26 -2.23 -4.86 -3.25
CA LEU A 26 -3.38 -5.71 -2.98
C LEU A 26 -4.36 -5.77 -4.16
N ILE A 27 -4.58 -4.68 -4.90
CA ILE A 27 -5.42 -4.68 -6.11
C ILE A 27 -4.81 -5.58 -7.18
N ILE A 28 -3.49 -5.53 -7.38
CA ILE A 28 -2.80 -6.38 -8.33
C ILE A 28 -2.92 -7.85 -7.92
N ALA A 29 -2.69 -8.17 -6.65
CA ALA A 29 -2.85 -9.53 -6.14
C ALA A 29 -4.28 -10.05 -6.31
N ALA A 30 -5.29 -9.21 -6.06
CA ALA A 30 -6.69 -9.55 -6.29
C ALA A 30 -6.98 -9.78 -7.77
N SER A 31 -6.47 -8.92 -8.65
CA SER A 31 -6.68 -9.02 -10.10
C SER A 31 -6.00 -10.24 -10.72
N ALA A 32 -4.95 -10.77 -10.08
CA ALA A 32 -4.28 -12.00 -10.47
C ALA A 32 -4.95 -13.27 -9.92
N THR A 33 -5.95 -13.12 -9.03
CA THR A 33 -6.79 -14.22 -8.55
C THR A 33 -7.99 -14.38 -9.49
N ASP A 34 -8.52 -15.59 -9.66
CA ASP A 34 -9.54 -15.96 -10.68
C ASP A 34 -10.95 -15.36 -10.44
N GLY A 35 -11.05 -14.07 -10.15
CA GLY A 35 -12.29 -13.33 -9.90
C GLY A 35 -12.87 -13.50 -8.50
N ASP A 36 -12.28 -14.36 -7.67
CA ASP A 36 -12.64 -14.51 -6.27
C ASP A 36 -11.99 -13.43 -5.38
N ARG A 37 -12.56 -13.23 -4.20
CA ARG A 37 -11.95 -12.38 -3.17
C ARG A 37 -10.59 -12.96 -2.77
N LEU A 38 -9.64 -12.07 -2.50
CA LEU A 38 -8.38 -12.47 -1.89
C LEU A 38 -8.63 -13.25 -0.60
N SER A 39 -7.95 -14.39 -0.48
CA SER A 39 -7.88 -15.15 0.77
C SER A 39 -7.12 -14.35 1.84
N PRO A 40 -7.50 -14.45 3.12
CA PRO A 40 -6.73 -13.88 4.24
C PRO A 40 -5.25 -14.25 4.18
N ASP A 41 -4.93 -15.52 3.92
CA ASP A 41 -3.53 -15.98 3.83
C ASP A 41 -2.74 -15.24 2.74
N ARG A 42 -3.40 -14.92 1.62
CA ARG A 42 -2.78 -14.20 0.50
C ARG A 42 -2.61 -12.71 0.80
N ILE A 43 -3.52 -12.12 1.59
CA ILE A 43 -3.38 -10.74 2.09
C ILE A 43 -2.19 -10.67 3.03
N ASP A 44 -2.08 -11.61 3.96
CA ASP A 44 -0.97 -11.67 4.93
C ASP A 44 0.39 -11.84 4.22
N GLU A 45 0.45 -12.67 3.16
CA GLU A 45 1.64 -12.81 2.32
C GLU A 45 2.08 -11.47 1.70
N VAL A 46 1.15 -10.72 1.11
CA VAL A 46 1.46 -9.42 0.49
C VAL A 46 1.91 -8.40 1.54
N LEU A 47 1.24 -8.36 2.70
CA LEU A 47 1.62 -7.49 3.82
C LEU A 47 3.05 -7.81 4.30
N ARG A 48 3.38 -9.08 4.42
CA ARG A 48 4.70 -9.54 4.88
C ARG A 48 5.82 -9.25 3.88
N VAL A 49 5.61 -9.50 2.58
CA VAL A 49 6.58 -9.14 1.52
C VAL A 49 6.86 -7.64 1.52
N ARG A 50 5.86 -6.82 1.88
CA ARG A 50 6.06 -5.38 2.01
C ARG A 50 6.89 -5.02 3.24
N GLU A 51 6.56 -5.58 4.40
CA GLU A 51 7.32 -5.38 5.65
C GLU A 51 8.80 -5.75 5.45
N GLU A 52 9.07 -6.88 4.80
CA GLU A 52 10.42 -7.34 4.46
C GLU A 52 11.16 -6.33 3.57
N ARG A 53 10.51 -5.80 2.52
CA ARG A 53 11.08 -4.74 1.65
C ARG A 53 11.34 -3.43 2.41
N SER A 54 10.43 -3.01 3.27
CA SER A 54 10.60 -1.79 4.08
C SER A 54 11.75 -1.92 5.08
N HIS A 55 12.00 -3.12 5.60
CA HIS A 55 13.16 -3.39 6.46
C HIS A 55 14.48 -3.42 5.68
N GLU A 56 14.46 -3.75 4.38
CA GLU A 56 15.64 -3.69 3.51
C GLU A 56 16.01 -2.25 3.11
N ASP A 57 15.01 -1.36 3.00
CA ASP A 57 15.19 0.06 2.70
C ASP A 57 15.65 0.88 3.93
N GLU A 58 15.54 0.33 5.14
CA GLU A 58 16.08 0.97 6.34
C GLU A 58 17.62 0.86 6.32
N PRO A 59 18.37 1.97 6.30
CA PRO A 59 19.82 1.92 6.21
C PRO A 59 20.36 1.18 7.44
N ARG A 60 21.10 0.09 7.23
CA ARG A 60 21.81 -0.65 8.29
C ARG A 60 22.51 0.35 9.22
N ARG A 61 21.94 0.54 10.41
CA ARG A 61 22.47 1.44 11.43
C ARG A 61 23.61 0.79 12.19
#